data_AF-A0A7K1SFH3-F1
#
_entry.id   AF-A0A7K1SFH3-F1
#
_cell.length_a   1.000
_cell.length_b   1.000
_cell.length_c   1.000
_cell.angle_alpha   90.00
_cell.angle_beta   90.00
_cell.angle_gamma   90.00
#
_symmetry.space_group_name_H-M   'P 1'
#
loop_
_entity.id
_entity.type
_entity.pdbx_description
1 polymer ?
#
loop_
_entity_poly.entity_id
_entity_poly.type
_entity_poly.pdbx_seq_one_letter_code
_entity_poly.pdbx_strand_id
1 'polypeptide(L)'
;MKLSLRPVEIPFMVGDTVWVDQPFGGTHEFPYFQGIILQIILDGSLANTLLIRQRTETHELVVGSAIYGLKPIGEHAGSPRVNVNVQLDPPQTSLFETKQDPLDHQNQSDRAATL
;
A
#
# COMPACT_ATOMS: atom_id res chain seq x y z
N MET A 1 27.11 17.17 11.08
CA MET A 1 26.32 16.26 10.22
C MET A 1 25.21 15.67 11.08
N LYS A 2 23.95 15.78 10.63
CA LYS A 2 22.80 15.20 11.33
C LYS A 2 22.02 14.33 10.33
N LEU A 3 21.70 13.11 10.76
CA LEU A 3 20.75 12.25 10.06
C LEU A 3 19.39 12.44 10.74
N SER A 4 18.33 12.63 9.96
CA SER A 4 16.97 12.76 10.46
C SER A 4 16.04 11.76 9.78
N LEU A 5 15.21 11.12 10.59
CA LEU A 5 14.13 10.26 10.11
C LEU A 5 12.88 11.13 9.99
N ARG A 6 12.26 11.15 8.80
CA ARG A 6 10.94 11.78 8.66
C ARG A 6 9.87 10.79 9.09
N PRO A 7 8.98 11.15 10.03
CA PRO A 7 7.77 10.37 10.28
C PRO A 7 6.95 10.28 8.99
N VAL A 8 6.40 9.09 8.72
CA VAL A 8 5.47 8.84 7.62
C VAL A 8 4.18 8.32 8.22
N GLU A 9 3.05 8.83 7.75
CA GLU A 9 1.73 8.34 8.14
C GLU A 9 1.43 7.03 7.42
N ILE A 10 0.96 6.04 8.18
CA ILE A 10 0.56 4.73 7.66
C ILE A 10 -0.96 4.63 7.79
N PRO A 11 -1.69 4.42 6.67
CA PRO A 11 -3.14 4.57 6.65
C PRO A 11 -3.91 3.47 7.40
N PHE A 12 -3.32 2.28 7.59
CA PHE A 12 -3.96 1.15 8.27
C PHE A 12 -2.99 0.41 9.20
N MET A 13 -3.52 -0.23 10.23
CA MET A 13 -2.77 -0.93 11.27
C MET A 13 -2.93 -2.46 11.16
N VAL A 14 -2.03 -3.18 11.84
CA VAL A 14 -2.16 -4.64 12.00
C VAL A 14 -3.43 -4.95 12.80
N GLY A 15 -4.23 -5.88 12.28
CA GLY A 15 -5.54 -6.25 12.83
C GLY A 15 -6.71 -5.58 12.13
N ASP A 16 -6.48 -4.50 11.38
CA ASP A 16 -7.55 -3.83 10.65
C ASP A 16 -8.09 -4.73 9.54
N THR A 17 -9.40 -4.60 9.32
CA THR A 17 -10.09 -5.20 8.18
C THR A 17 -10.20 -4.16 7.09
N VAL A 18 -9.72 -4.50 5.90
CA VAL A 18 -9.67 -3.58 4.76
C VAL A 18 -10.21 -4.25 3.50
N TRP A 19 -10.71 -3.41 2.60
CA TRP A 19 -10.96 -3.76 1.21
C TRP A 19 -9.75 -3.39 0.36
N VAL A 20 -9.30 -4.33 -0.44
CA VAL A 20 -8.11 -4.21 -1.26
C VAL A 20 -8.53 -4.05 -2.71
N ASP A 21 -8.13 -2.94 -3.33
CA ASP A 21 -8.28 -2.69 -4.76
C ASP A 21 -7.16 -3.38 -5.54
N GLN A 22 -7.21 -4.71 -5.56
CA GLN A 22 -6.30 -5.52 -6.35
C GLN A 22 -7.02 -6.77 -6.85
N PRO A 23 -6.77 -7.19 -8.11
CA PRO A 23 -7.43 -8.36 -8.63
C PRO A 23 -7.01 -9.64 -7.89
N PHE A 24 -7.97 -10.51 -7.59
CA PHE A 24 -7.80 -11.69 -6.74
C PHE A 24 -8.42 -12.94 -7.38
N GLY A 25 -7.90 -14.12 -7.01
CA GLY A 25 -8.33 -15.43 -7.54
C GLY A 25 -7.46 -15.97 -8.69
N GLY A 26 -7.66 -17.24 -9.05
CA GLY A 26 -6.81 -17.98 -10.01
C GLY A 26 -6.72 -17.39 -11.41
N THR A 27 -7.64 -16.49 -11.77
CA THR A 27 -7.68 -15.76 -13.05
C THR A 27 -8.03 -14.27 -12.87
N HIS A 28 -7.77 -13.67 -11.70
CA HIS A 28 -8.16 -12.28 -11.40
C HIS A 28 -9.68 -12.04 -11.56
N GLU A 29 -10.47 -13.05 -11.21
CA GLU A 29 -11.93 -13.03 -11.36
C GLU A 29 -12.60 -11.93 -10.53
N PHE A 30 -11.98 -11.55 -9.41
CA PHE A 30 -12.50 -10.55 -8.50
C PHE A 30 -11.63 -9.29 -8.57
N PRO A 31 -12.21 -8.11 -8.87
CA PRO A 31 -11.43 -6.87 -9.01
C PRO A 31 -10.95 -6.30 -7.66
N TYR A 32 -11.53 -6.76 -6.55
CA TYR A 32 -11.16 -6.41 -5.19
C TYR A 32 -11.45 -7.58 -4.24
N PHE A 33 -10.89 -7.55 -3.04
CA PHE A 33 -11.19 -8.53 -1.99
C PHE A 33 -11.12 -7.92 -0.60
N GLN A 34 -11.71 -8.59 0.39
CA GLN A 34 -11.61 -8.18 1.80
C GLN A 34 -10.52 -9.00 2.52
N GLY A 35 -9.72 -8.34 3.37
CA GLY A 35 -8.67 -9.01 4.14
C GLY A 35 -8.43 -8.38 5.50
N ILE A 36 -7.81 -9.16 6.39
CA ILE A 36 -7.27 -8.66 7.68
C ILE A 36 -5.77 -8.47 7.51
N ILE A 37 -5.26 -7.31 7.91
CA ILE A 37 -3.82 -7.01 7.91
C ILE A 37 -3.15 -7.82 9.03
N LEU A 38 -2.22 -8.71 8.65
CA LEU A 38 -1.45 -9.52 9.61
C LEU A 38 -0.10 -8.90 9.96
N GLN A 39 0.49 -8.17 9.01
CA GLN A 39 1.81 -7.55 9.17
C GLN A 39 1.98 -6.40 8.17
N ILE A 40 2.84 -5.45 8.53
CA ILE A 40 3.24 -4.34 7.67
C ILE A 40 4.77 -4.35 7.65
N ILE A 41 5.35 -4.44 6.45
CA ILE A 41 6.80 -4.38 6.23
C ILE A 41 7.09 -3.04 5.57
N LEU A 42 7.86 -2.19 6.23
CA LEU A 42 8.29 -0.93 5.65
C LEU A 42 9.44 -1.20 4.68
N ASP A 43 9.24 -0.87 3.41
CA ASP A 43 10.29 -0.99 2.41
C ASP A 43 11.23 0.21 2.56
N GLY A 44 12.24 -0.01 3.42
CA GLY A 44 13.29 0.96 3.70
C GLY A 44 14.51 0.79 2.78
N SER A 45 14.34 0.31 1.54
CA SER A 45 15.46 0.15 0.61
C SER A 45 16.31 1.43 0.56
N LEU A 46 17.50 1.35 1.16
CA LEU A 46 18.48 2.43 1.21
C LEU A 46 19.28 2.55 -0.11
N ALA A 47 19.16 1.52 -0.97
CA ALA A 47 20.06 1.31 -2.09
C ALA A 47 19.94 2.38 -3.19
N ASN A 48 18.75 2.98 -3.37
CA ASN A 48 18.51 4.01 -4.39
C ASN A 48 18.14 5.39 -3.81
N THR A 49 18.00 5.49 -2.49
CA THR A 49 17.45 6.67 -1.79
C THR A 49 18.53 7.53 -1.12
N LEU A 50 19.73 6.97 -0.89
CA LEU A 50 20.86 7.67 -0.28
C LEU A 50 21.85 8.20 -1.33
N LEU A 51 21.38 8.97 -2.30
CA LEU A 51 22.28 9.65 -3.25
C LEU A 51 22.40 11.14 -2.94
N ILE A 52 23.39 11.48 -2.11
CA ILE A 52 23.71 12.87 -1.75
C ILE A 52 24.54 13.49 -2.87
N ARG A 53 23.89 14.24 -3.78
CA ARG A 53 24.56 14.94 -4.89
C ARG A 53 24.96 16.38 -4.54
N GLN A 54 24.54 16.89 -3.39
CA GLN A 54 24.70 18.29 -2.99
C GLN A 54 25.08 18.38 -1.51
N ARG A 55 25.81 19.43 -1.14
CA ARG A 55 26.17 19.71 0.26
C ARG A 55 24.94 20.20 1.01
N THR A 56 24.50 19.43 2.01
CA THR A 56 23.43 19.80 2.93
C THR A 56 23.88 19.60 4.38
N GLU A 57 23.26 20.30 5.34
CA GLU A 57 23.56 20.13 6.77
C GLU A 57 22.83 18.92 7.39
N THR A 58 21.69 18.56 6.79
CA THR A 58 20.82 17.46 7.20
C THR A 58 20.58 16.53 6.01
N HIS A 59 20.66 15.23 6.27
CA HIS A 59 20.24 14.18 5.33
C HIS A 59 18.99 13.49 5.89
N GLU A 60 18.06 13.17 5.01
CA GLU A 60 16.76 12.63 5.40
C GLU A 60 16.60 11.22 4.84
N LEU A 61 16.07 10.34 5.69
CA LEU A 61 15.60 9.03 5.29
C LEU A 61 14.07 9.05 5.26
N VAL A 62 13.49 8.67 4.12
CA VAL A 62 12.06 8.61 3.87
C VAL A 62 11.70 7.19 3.47
N VAL A 63 10.62 6.66 4.06
CA VAL A 63 10.03 5.37 3.66
C VAL A 63 9.06 5.65 2.51
N GLY A 64 9.37 5.15 1.32
CA GLY A 64 8.58 5.40 0.11
C GLY A 64 7.39 4.44 -0.08
N SER A 65 7.45 3.25 0.52
CA SER A 65 6.44 2.21 0.35
C SER A 65 6.36 1.26 1.56
N ALA A 66 5.24 0.54 1.64
CA ALA A 66 5.02 -0.52 2.62
C ALA A 66 4.36 -1.74 1.95
N ILE A 67 4.69 -2.92 2.46
CA ILE A 67 4.11 -4.19 2.05
C ILE A 67 3.18 -4.65 3.16
N TYR A 68 1.89 -4.75 2.86
CA TYR A 68 0.86 -5.26 3.76
C TYR A 68 0.67 -6.75 3.48
N GLY A 69 0.92 -7.59 4.49
CA GLY A 69 0.60 -9.01 4.43
C GLY A 69 -0.83 -9.23 4.93
N LEU A 70 -1.74 -9.62 4.04
CA LEU A 70 -3.15 -9.79 4.34
C LEU A 70 -3.56 -11.26 4.34
N LYS A 71 -4.53 -11.59 5.20
CA LYS A 71 -5.30 -12.83 5.13
C LYS A 71 -6.67 -12.53 4.52
N PRO A 72 -7.01 -13.09 3.35
CA PRO A 72 -8.34 -12.96 2.78
C PRO A 72 -9.43 -13.49 3.73
N ILE A 73 -10.54 -12.77 3.80
CA ILE A 73 -11.73 -13.12 4.58
C ILE A 73 -13.00 -13.02 3.71
N GLY A 74 -14.18 -13.26 4.31
CA GLY A 74 -15.45 -13.18 3.62
C GLY A 74 -15.56 -14.23 2.51
N GLU A 75 -15.90 -13.78 1.29
CA GLU A 75 -16.06 -14.61 0.08
C GLU A 75 -14.77 -15.37 -0.31
N HIS A 76 -13.62 -14.93 0.19
CA HIS A 76 -12.31 -15.51 -0.10
C HIS A 76 -11.65 -16.16 1.13
N ALA A 77 -12.43 -16.45 2.18
CA ALA A 77 -11.91 -17.09 3.37
C ALA A 77 -11.29 -18.47 3.04
N GLY A 78 -10.10 -18.72 3.58
CA GLY A 78 -9.35 -19.97 3.36
C GLY A 78 -8.36 -19.92 2.19
N SER A 79 -8.38 -18.86 1.38
CA SER A 79 -7.35 -18.61 0.39
C SER A 79 -5.98 -18.30 1.02
N PRO A 80 -4.87 -18.49 0.28
CA PRO A 80 -3.54 -18.12 0.74
C PRO A 80 -3.42 -16.64 1.10
N ARG A 81 -2.41 -16.31 1.91
CA ARG A 81 -2.06 -14.92 2.24
C ARG A 81 -1.60 -14.18 0.99
N VAL A 82 -1.86 -12.88 0.95
CA VAL A 82 -1.52 -11.99 -0.16
C VAL A 82 -0.68 -10.84 0.36
N ASN A 83 0.28 -10.39 -0.43
CA ASN A 83 1.05 -9.18 -0.14
C ASN A 83 0.58 -8.06 -1.07
N VAL A 84 0.27 -6.91 -0.49
CA VAL A 84 -0.14 -5.71 -1.22
C VAL A 84 0.91 -4.63 -0.99
N ASN A 85 1.48 -4.11 -2.07
CA ASN A 85 2.43 -3.01 -2.02
C ASN A 85 1.65 -1.69 -2.07
N VAL A 86 1.90 -0.81 -1.11
CA VAL A 86 1.29 0.52 -1.01
C VAL A 86 2.39 1.56 -1.08
N GLN A 87 2.26 2.51 -2.00
CA GLN A 87 3.16 3.65 -2.07
C GLN A 87 2.74 4.70 -1.05
N LEU A 88 3.69 5.14 -0.22
CA LEU A 88 3.48 6.14 0.85
C LEU A 88 3.94 7.54 0.41
N ASP A 89 4.78 7.63 -0.62
CA ASP A 89 5.27 8.90 -1.17
C ASP A 89 5.43 8.84 -2.72
N PRO A 90 4.60 9.57 -3.50
CA PRO A 90 3.33 10.16 -3.07
C PRO A 90 2.35 9.04 -2.64
N PRO A 91 1.42 9.32 -1.71
CA PRO A 91 0.46 8.31 -1.25
C PRO A 91 -0.38 7.77 -2.40
N GLN A 92 -0.46 6.44 -2.54
CA GLN A 92 -1.40 5.76 -3.42
C GLN A 92 -2.41 4.96 -2.60
N THR A 93 -3.67 5.06 -2.98
CA THR A 93 -4.77 4.39 -2.28
C THR A 93 -5.02 3.02 -2.90
N SER A 94 -4.60 1.97 -2.20
CA SER A 94 -4.88 0.57 -2.58
C SER A 94 -5.66 -0.21 -1.51
N LEU A 95 -5.79 0.40 -0.32
CA LEU A 95 -6.48 -0.15 0.83
C LEU A 95 -7.57 0.82 1.23
N PHE A 96 -8.74 0.27 1.56
CA PHE A 96 -9.95 1.01 1.82
C PHE A 96 -10.67 0.47 3.04
N GLU A 97 -11.39 1.34 3.74
CA GLU A 97 -12.17 0.95 4.91
C GLU A 97 -13.45 0.19 4.50
N THR A 98 -14.09 0.62 3.40
CA THR A 98 -15.38 0.05 2.95
C THR A 98 -15.29 -0.57 1.57
N LYS A 99 -16.29 -1.41 1.23
CA LYS A 99 -16.42 -2.05 -0.09
C LYS A 99 -16.73 -1.04 -1.20
N GLN A 100 -17.37 0.08 -0.87
CA GLN A 100 -17.80 1.06 -1.87
C GLN A 100 -16.61 1.89 -2.38
N ASP A 101 -15.66 2.20 -1.51
CA ASP A 101 -14.51 3.03 -1.86
C ASP A 101 -13.61 2.46 -2.99
N PRO A 102 -13.25 1.16 -3.03
CA PRO A 102 -12.49 0.61 -4.16
C PRO A 102 -13.29 0.62 -5.46
N LEU A 103 -14.62 0.41 -5.41
CA LEU A 103 -15.49 0.51 -6.59
C LEU A 103 -15.48 1.95 -7.16
N ASP A 104 -15.59 2.94 -6.28
CA ASP A 104 -15.57 4.35 -6.68
C ASP A 104 -14.20 4.76 -7.23
N HIS A 105 -13.12 4.25 -6.65
CA HIS A 105 -11.74 4.47 -7.10
C HIS A 105 -11.46 3.89 -8.49
N GLN A 106 -11.91 2.66 -8.75
CA GLN A 106 -11.80 2.02 -10.07
C GLN A 106 -12.55 2.81 -11.15
N ASN A 107 -13.79 3.22 -10.85
CA ASN A 107 -14.61 4.02 -11.78
C ASN A 107 -13.98 5.38 -12.13
N GLN A 108 -13.26 6.01 -11.19
CA GLN A 108 -12.53 7.25 -11.46
C GLN A 108 -11.30 7.03 -12.33
N SER A 109 -10.58 5.94 -12.10
CA SER A 109 -9.39 5.56 -12.87
C SER A 109 -9.73 5.26 -14.33
N ASP A 110 -10.82 4.53 -14.58
CA ASP A 110 -11.29 4.22 -15.94
C ASP A 110 -11.71 5.49 -16.72
N ARG A 111 -12.30 6.47 -16.04
CA ARG A 111 -12.66 7.76 -16.65
C ARG A 111 -11.44 8.60 -17.02
N ALA A 112 -10.38 8.56 -16.22
CA ALA A 112 -9.14 9.27 -16.50
C ALA A 112 -8.36 8.64 -17.67
N ALA A 113 -8.48 7.32 -17.88
CA ALA A 113 -7.81 6.60 -18.97
C ALA A 113 -8.48 6.77 -20.36
N THR A 114 -9.66 7.39 -20.43
CA THR A 114 -10.45 7.54 -21.67
C THR A 114 -10.38 8.98 -22.26
N LEU A 115 -9.53 9.85 -21.70
CA LEU A 115 -9.28 11.23 -22.16
C LEU A 115 -7.85 11.36 -22.70
#